data_AF-C1E4W5-F1
#
_entry.id   AF-C1E4W5-F1
#
_cell.length_a   1.000
_cell.length_b   1.000
_cell.length_c   1.000
_cell.angle_alpha   90.00
_cell.angle_beta   90.00
_cell.angle_gamma   90.00
#
_symmetry.space_group_name_H-M   'P 1'
#
loop_
_entity.id
_entity.type
_entity.pdbx_description
1 polymer ?
#
loop_
_entity_poly.entity_id
_entity_poly.type
_entity_poly.pdbx_seq_one_letter_code
_entity_poly.pdbx_strand_id
1 'polypeptide(L)'
;MTPEEALLALRAVATLRTALLGLALYAFARLTVYVWRPLLDRVFVSTSVVRFVPYDASAMGSVTVCVDCTHRNLPTLTHHKDGSTPKHLRGDTSTDTVFNALRAGWRPLKIANAVTCNHFDIDGLISAWALIEPLKALEHEDVLRETARIGDFRELRVTRGRGDGGAEGAEGAEGADSGDAFGMWSETTAALRLCAWINSVERTLFTRPFEGNEHRESARKYAHFLPLVADALNAVEPRAGSTTEADDAAAERSGLHSGDEEVARVLDGVTRLYGTGFDEGESPVREAWDDLGVCVVRCESPVHYYALFSLATDADVVVAIYSGGRYEVECRYTGFVDYRSRATWPRFNLRALASTLNTRDAAVTSRGSHLRWDVSGYTDPGPVLRLDDTRPGEKLSRAERYGSPDERRIHVSALTPEAFLLTVRAFFEHAARGARTHLGVSDNSKIAKRDWSWRETHELNAKIDWAGFNEGV
;
A
#
# COMPACT_ATOMS: atom_id res chain seq x y z
N MET A 1 77.25 -36.17 -2.56
CA MET A 1 75.94 -36.09 -3.21
C MET A 1 76.06 -36.81 -4.53
N THR A 2 75.38 -37.94 -4.67
CA THR A 2 75.38 -38.69 -5.93
C THR A 2 74.54 -37.95 -6.98
N PRO A 3 74.77 -38.17 -8.29
CA PRO A 3 73.93 -37.58 -9.34
C PRO A 3 72.43 -37.87 -9.16
N GLU A 4 72.09 -39.02 -8.59
CA GLU A 4 70.70 -39.40 -8.28
C GLU A 4 70.09 -38.57 -7.15
N GLU A 5 70.84 -38.33 -6.07
CA GLU A 5 70.42 -37.45 -4.96
C GLU A 5 70.18 -36.01 -5.44
N ALA A 6 71.04 -35.51 -6.34
CA ALA A 6 70.89 -34.19 -6.93
C ALA A 6 69.64 -34.07 -7.83
N LEU A 7 69.33 -35.11 -8.61
CA LEU A 7 68.13 -35.17 -9.44
C LEU A 7 66.86 -35.24 -8.60
N LEU A 8 66.87 -36.00 -7.49
CA LEU A 8 65.75 -36.10 -6.57
C LEU A 8 65.47 -34.76 -5.87
N ALA A 9 66.53 -34.07 -5.44
CA ALA A 9 66.44 -32.74 -4.84
C ALA A 9 65.90 -31.69 -5.83
N LEU A 10 66.35 -31.70 -7.09
CA LEU A 10 65.85 -30.83 -8.14
C LEU A 10 64.36 -31.07 -8.44
N ARG A 11 63.93 -32.35 -8.48
CA ARG A 11 62.52 -32.71 -8.64
C ARG A 11 61.68 -32.23 -7.45
N ALA A 12 62.15 -32.43 -6.22
CA ALA A 12 61.46 -31.96 -5.02
C ALA A 12 61.31 -30.44 -4.97
N VAL A 13 62.36 -29.69 -5.34
CA VAL A 13 62.32 -28.22 -5.45
C VAL A 13 61.35 -27.76 -6.55
N ALA A 14 61.32 -28.45 -7.69
CA ALA A 14 60.35 -28.16 -8.75
C ALA A 14 58.90 -28.40 -8.29
N THR A 15 58.62 -29.53 -7.64
CA THR A 15 57.30 -29.84 -7.08
C THR A 15 56.88 -28.82 -6.01
N LEU A 16 57.80 -28.42 -5.13
CA LEU A 16 57.54 -27.41 -4.10
C LEU A 16 57.25 -26.04 -4.71
N ARG A 17 57.98 -25.65 -5.77
CA ARG A 17 57.70 -24.41 -6.52
C ARG A 17 56.32 -24.44 -7.15
N THR A 18 55.94 -25.52 -7.82
CA THR A 18 54.60 -25.65 -8.42
C THR A 18 53.50 -25.59 -7.36
N ALA A 19 53.71 -26.26 -6.21
CA ALA A 19 52.76 -26.22 -5.09
C ALA A 19 52.62 -24.81 -4.50
N LEU A 20 53.72 -24.09 -4.29
CA LEU A 20 53.71 -22.71 -3.79
C LEU A 20 53.05 -21.74 -4.77
N LEU A 21 53.30 -21.91 -6.08
CA LEU A 21 52.64 -21.12 -7.12
C LEU A 21 51.13 -21.38 -7.13
N GLY A 22 50.70 -22.64 -7.02
CA GLY A 22 49.29 -22.99 -6.90
C GLY A 22 48.63 -22.39 -5.66
N LEU A 23 49.32 -22.41 -4.52
CA LEU A 23 48.82 -21.83 -3.27
C LEU A 23 48.72 -20.30 -3.34
N ALA A 24 49.71 -19.65 -3.95
CA ALA A 24 49.71 -18.21 -4.20
C ALA A 24 48.59 -17.80 -5.16
N LEU A 25 48.36 -18.59 -6.22
CA LEU A 25 47.28 -18.34 -7.19
C LEU A 25 45.90 -18.52 -6.53
N TYR A 26 45.73 -19.55 -5.70
CA TYR A 26 44.50 -19.76 -4.93
C TYR A 26 44.26 -18.62 -3.92
N ALA A 27 45.29 -18.20 -3.18
CA ALA A 27 45.21 -17.08 -2.26
C ALA A 27 44.88 -15.77 -2.98
N PHE A 28 45.50 -15.51 -4.13
CA PHE A 28 45.21 -14.35 -4.97
C PHE A 28 43.77 -14.38 -5.50
N ALA A 29 43.29 -15.52 -6.00
CA ALA A 29 41.91 -15.68 -6.45
C ALA A 29 40.91 -15.48 -5.30
N ARG A 30 41.17 -16.06 -4.12
CA ARG A 30 40.34 -15.88 -2.92
C ARG A 30 40.33 -14.44 -2.43
N LEU A 31 41.48 -13.77 -2.42
CA LEU A 31 41.60 -12.36 -2.05
C LEU A 31 40.88 -11.47 -3.06
N THR A 32 41.02 -11.75 -4.36
CA THR A 32 40.32 -11.05 -5.43
C THR A 32 38.81 -11.21 -5.26
N VAL A 33 38.30 -12.43 -5.09
CA VAL A 33 36.88 -12.64 -4.78
C VAL A 33 36.48 -11.91 -3.50
N TYR A 34 37.27 -11.98 -2.43
CA TYR A 34 36.93 -11.33 -1.17
C TYR A 34 36.88 -9.79 -1.26
N VAL A 35 37.81 -9.18 -1.99
CA VAL A 35 37.92 -7.72 -2.18
C VAL A 35 36.84 -7.21 -3.14
N TRP A 36 36.62 -7.93 -4.25
CA TRP A 36 35.68 -7.51 -5.29
C TRP A 36 34.25 -7.93 -5.02
N ARG A 37 34.01 -8.98 -4.21
CA ARG A 37 32.64 -9.47 -3.95
C ARG A 37 31.72 -8.42 -3.36
N PRO A 38 32.07 -7.60 -2.35
CA PRO A 38 31.21 -6.51 -1.89
C PRO A 38 30.89 -5.48 -2.97
N LEU A 39 31.81 -5.24 -3.92
CA LEU A 39 31.59 -4.35 -5.04
C LEU A 39 30.66 -4.99 -6.09
N LEU A 40 30.95 -6.23 -6.50
CA LEU A 40 30.11 -7.01 -7.41
C LEU A 40 28.70 -7.23 -6.84
N ASP A 41 28.62 -7.44 -5.54
CA ASP A 41 27.38 -7.59 -4.77
C ASP A 41 26.51 -6.33 -4.74
N ARG A 42 27.11 -5.15 -4.92
CA ARG A 42 26.44 -3.85 -5.04
C ARG A 42 26.17 -3.47 -6.50
N VAL A 43 26.99 -3.94 -7.43
CA VAL A 43 26.90 -3.61 -8.86
C VAL A 43 25.93 -4.54 -9.60
N PHE A 44 25.86 -5.82 -9.21
CA PHE A 44 24.93 -6.78 -9.78
C PHE A 44 23.75 -7.01 -8.84
N VAL A 45 22.58 -6.59 -9.30
CA VAL A 45 21.28 -6.97 -8.73
C VAL A 45 21.20 -8.49 -8.81
N SER A 46 21.46 -9.15 -7.69
CA SER A 46 21.54 -10.60 -7.60
C SER A 46 20.57 -11.05 -6.51
N THR A 47 19.34 -11.33 -6.93
CA THR A 47 18.45 -12.21 -6.17
C THR A 47 18.58 -13.62 -6.73
N SER A 48 18.49 -14.62 -5.86
CA SER A 48 18.44 -16.03 -6.23
C SER A 48 17.01 -16.57 -6.21
N VAL A 49 16.03 -15.72 -5.91
CA VAL A 49 14.61 -16.06 -5.92
C VAL A 49 14.15 -16.30 -7.35
N VAL A 50 13.53 -17.45 -7.59
CA VAL A 50 13.08 -17.87 -8.93
C VAL A 50 11.62 -18.32 -8.96
N ARG A 51 10.94 -18.36 -7.81
CA ARG A 51 9.56 -18.83 -7.71
C ARG A 51 8.85 -18.31 -6.47
N PHE A 52 7.53 -18.28 -6.56
CA PHE A 52 6.65 -18.15 -5.41
C PHE A 52 6.38 -19.53 -4.78
N VAL A 53 6.25 -19.58 -3.45
CA VAL A 53 5.73 -20.74 -2.72
C VAL A 53 4.61 -20.31 -1.78
N PRO A 54 3.54 -21.11 -1.62
CA PRO A 54 2.48 -20.80 -0.66
C PRO A 54 3.02 -20.63 0.75
N TYR A 55 2.39 -19.73 1.52
CA TYR A 55 2.81 -19.43 2.87
C TYR A 55 2.75 -20.64 3.79
N ASP A 56 3.78 -20.83 4.61
CA ASP A 56 3.83 -21.88 5.62
C ASP A 56 4.39 -21.28 6.91
N ALA A 57 3.53 -21.18 7.93
CA ALA A 57 3.91 -20.63 9.24
C ALA A 57 4.98 -21.47 9.96
N SER A 58 5.17 -22.73 9.57
CA SER A 58 6.18 -23.63 10.09
C SER A 58 7.51 -23.56 9.34
N ALA A 59 7.58 -22.80 8.25
CA ALA A 59 8.80 -22.63 7.47
C ALA A 59 9.92 -22.03 8.33
N MET A 60 11.16 -22.47 8.07
CA MET A 60 12.34 -22.03 8.79
C MET A 60 13.55 -21.88 7.86
N GLY A 61 14.53 -21.10 8.30
CA GLY A 61 15.79 -20.93 7.60
C GLY A 61 15.79 -19.72 6.67
N SER A 62 16.62 -19.77 5.63
CA SER A 62 16.90 -18.62 4.75
C SER A 62 16.67 -18.91 3.27
N VAL A 63 16.01 -20.03 2.95
CA VAL A 63 15.72 -20.43 1.56
C VAL A 63 14.48 -19.74 0.99
N THR A 64 13.65 -19.16 1.87
CA THR A 64 12.44 -18.42 1.51
C THR A 64 12.46 -17.05 2.18
N VAL A 65 12.03 -16.01 1.47
CA VAL A 65 11.78 -14.67 2.01
C VAL A 65 10.27 -14.44 2.08
N CYS A 66 9.75 -13.96 3.21
CA CYS A 66 8.36 -13.49 3.31
C CYS A 66 8.32 -12.02 2.92
N VAL A 67 7.47 -11.70 1.96
CA VAL A 67 7.16 -10.31 1.59
C VAL A 67 5.75 -10.01 2.02
N ASP A 68 5.51 -8.76 2.41
CA ASP A 68 4.17 -8.21 2.67
C ASP A 68 3.38 -8.88 3.81
N CYS A 69 3.89 -9.96 4.37
CA CYS A 69 3.45 -10.59 5.60
C CYS A 69 4.45 -10.38 6.72
N THR A 70 4.06 -10.71 7.95
CA THR A 70 5.04 -11.00 9.01
C THR A 70 5.27 -12.51 9.09
N HIS A 71 6.52 -12.90 9.34
CA HIS A 71 6.85 -14.31 9.59
C HIS A 71 7.87 -14.42 10.74
N ARG A 72 7.67 -15.40 11.63
CA ARG A 72 8.48 -15.55 12.85
C ARG A 72 9.93 -15.95 12.57
N ASN A 73 10.13 -16.87 11.62
CA ASN A 73 11.41 -17.56 11.42
C ASN A 73 12.08 -17.28 10.06
N LEU A 74 11.47 -16.46 9.20
CA LEU A 74 11.97 -16.18 7.86
C LEU A 74 12.47 -14.73 7.78
N PRO A 75 13.44 -14.42 6.92
CA PRO A 75 13.73 -13.05 6.55
C PRO A 75 12.48 -12.40 5.96
N THR A 76 12.12 -11.21 6.45
CA THR A 76 10.90 -10.52 6.07
C THR A 76 11.19 -9.14 5.47
N LEU A 77 10.47 -8.81 4.40
CA LEU A 77 10.38 -7.47 3.80
C LEU A 77 8.90 -7.07 3.75
N THR A 78 8.46 -6.29 4.73
CA THR A 78 7.08 -5.82 4.84
C THR A 78 7.06 -4.41 5.45
N HIS A 79 6.04 -3.64 5.10
CA HIS A 79 5.69 -2.40 5.81
C HIS A 79 4.76 -2.63 7.02
N HIS A 80 4.32 -3.87 7.29
CA HIS A 80 3.42 -4.15 8.40
C HIS A 80 4.07 -3.84 9.75
N LYS A 81 3.23 -3.32 10.65
CA LYS A 81 3.60 -3.10 12.06
C LYS A 81 4.16 -4.38 12.67
N ASP A 82 5.13 -4.22 13.56
CA ASP A 82 5.80 -5.32 14.25
C ASP A 82 6.57 -6.29 13.32
N GLY A 83 6.80 -5.89 12.07
CA GLY A 83 7.63 -6.62 11.11
C GLY A 83 9.13 -6.61 11.46
N SER A 84 9.84 -7.65 11.00
CA SER A 84 11.29 -7.80 11.21
C SER A 84 12.15 -7.10 10.15
N THR A 85 11.53 -6.33 9.25
CA THR A 85 12.19 -5.55 8.20
C THR A 85 13.30 -4.66 8.78
N PRO A 86 14.55 -4.80 8.30
CA PRO A 86 15.65 -3.94 8.72
C PRO A 86 15.34 -2.46 8.50
N LYS A 87 15.61 -1.61 9.51
CA LYS A 87 15.23 -0.18 9.50
C LYS A 87 15.67 0.59 8.26
N HIS A 88 16.86 0.29 7.72
CA HIS A 88 17.42 0.95 6.55
C HIS A 88 16.79 0.52 5.22
N LEU A 89 15.92 -0.50 5.23
CA LEU A 89 15.21 -1.00 4.04
C LEU A 89 13.75 -0.56 4.01
N ARG A 90 13.20 -0.08 5.12
CA ARG A 90 11.76 0.25 5.23
C ARG A 90 11.36 1.32 4.22
N GLY A 91 10.29 1.04 3.48
CA GLY A 91 9.58 1.99 2.63
C GLY A 91 8.14 2.17 3.09
N ASP A 92 7.34 2.95 2.33
CA ASP A 92 5.92 3.11 2.66
C ASP A 92 5.15 1.82 2.39
N THR A 93 5.47 1.14 1.29
CA THR A 93 4.91 -0.15 0.90
C THR A 93 5.91 -1.30 1.13
N SER A 94 5.42 -2.53 1.15
CA SER A 94 6.25 -3.74 1.08
C SER A 94 7.03 -3.78 -0.23
N THR A 95 6.44 -3.32 -1.34
CA THR A 95 7.12 -3.15 -2.64
C THR A 95 8.27 -2.16 -2.51
N ASP A 96 8.06 -1.02 -1.85
CA ASP A 96 9.13 -0.06 -1.63
C ASP A 96 10.29 -0.69 -0.85
N THR A 97 9.94 -1.49 0.16
CA THR A 97 10.89 -2.22 0.98
C THR A 97 11.68 -3.27 0.18
N VAL A 98 11.02 -3.95 -0.76
CA VAL A 98 11.64 -4.91 -1.68
C VAL A 98 12.63 -4.21 -2.61
N PHE A 99 12.25 -3.10 -3.24
CA PHE A 99 13.17 -2.36 -4.12
C PHE A 99 14.37 -1.80 -3.36
N ASN A 100 14.15 -1.28 -2.14
CA ASN A 100 15.25 -0.86 -1.27
C ASN A 100 16.20 -2.03 -0.96
N ALA A 101 15.66 -3.23 -0.73
CA ALA A 101 16.45 -4.44 -0.49
C ALA A 101 17.23 -4.90 -1.74
N LEU A 102 16.62 -4.81 -2.94
CA LEU A 102 17.28 -5.10 -4.22
C LEU A 102 18.46 -4.16 -4.45
N ARG A 103 18.25 -2.85 -4.31
CA ARG A 103 19.30 -1.82 -4.47
C ARG A 103 20.40 -1.95 -3.41
N ALA A 104 20.05 -2.31 -2.18
CA ALA A 104 21.02 -2.52 -1.11
C ALA A 104 21.80 -3.84 -1.20
N GLY A 105 21.40 -4.77 -2.10
CA GLY A 105 21.98 -6.10 -2.19
C GLY A 105 21.77 -6.93 -0.92
N TRP A 106 20.56 -6.85 -0.33
CA TRP A 106 20.24 -7.47 0.95
C TRP A 106 20.54 -8.98 0.96
N ARG A 107 21.47 -9.40 1.83
CA ARG A 107 22.07 -10.74 1.81
C ARG A 107 21.06 -11.91 1.74
N PRO A 108 19.92 -11.89 2.45
CA PRO A 108 18.91 -12.95 2.32
C PRO A 108 18.42 -13.19 0.88
N LEU A 109 18.34 -12.16 0.03
CA LEU A 109 17.95 -12.33 -1.38
C LEU A 109 18.96 -13.15 -2.19
N LYS A 110 20.22 -13.22 -1.74
CA LYS A 110 21.30 -14.00 -2.38
C LYS A 110 21.32 -15.47 -1.97
N ILE A 111 20.49 -15.83 -0.99
CA ILE A 111 20.42 -17.18 -0.42
C ILE A 111 19.05 -17.78 -0.72
N ALA A 112 18.00 -16.98 -0.60
CA ALA A 112 16.64 -17.42 -0.85
C ALA A 112 16.45 -17.80 -2.32
N ASN A 113 15.77 -18.92 -2.56
CA ASN A 113 15.36 -19.35 -3.89
C ASN A 113 13.84 -19.25 -4.11
N ALA A 114 13.10 -18.84 -3.09
CA ALA A 114 11.67 -18.67 -3.12
C ALA A 114 11.21 -17.43 -2.34
N VAL A 115 10.05 -16.91 -2.72
CA VAL A 115 9.31 -15.85 -2.02
C VAL A 115 7.94 -16.35 -1.59
N THR A 116 7.40 -15.83 -0.50
CA THR A 116 6.07 -16.18 0.01
C THR A 116 5.31 -14.98 0.58
N CYS A 117 3.99 -15.03 0.55
CA CYS A 117 3.07 -14.09 1.21
C CYS A 117 1.82 -14.85 1.69
N ASN A 118 1.26 -14.46 2.84
CA ASN A 118 0.13 -15.14 3.48
C ASN A 118 -1.25 -14.68 3.00
N HIS A 119 -1.30 -13.66 2.16
CA HIS A 119 -2.50 -13.11 1.54
C HIS A 119 -2.16 -12.62 0.13
N PHE A 120 -3.18 -12.21 -0.62
CA PHE A 120 -2.99 -11.61 -1.93
C PHE A 120 -3.62 -10.22 -1.97
N ASP A 121 -2.80 -9.26 -2.36
CA ASP A 121 -3.18 -7.92 -2.78
C ASP A 121 -2.14 -7.41 -3.80
N ILE A 122 -2.30 -6.15 -4.21
CA ILE A 122 -1.43 -5.54 -5.23
C ILE A 122 0.00 -5.40 -4.69
N ASP A 123 0.20 -4.93 -3.46
CA ASP A 123 1.54 -4.73 -2.91
C ASP A 123 2.30 -6.06 -2.72
N GLY A 124 1.63 -7.11 -2.24
CA GLY A 124 2.17 -8.45 -2.15
C GLY A 124 2.51 -9.06 -3.51
N LEU A 125 1.65 -8.89 -4.51
CA LEU A 125 1.89 -9.35 -5.90
C LEU A 125 3.15 -8.70 -6.48
N ILE A 126 3.22 -7.36 -6.43
CA ILE A 126 4.33 -6.60 -7.00
C ILE A 126 5.63 -6.92 -6.23
N SER A 127 5.58 -7.00 -4.91
CA SER A 127 6.71 -7.41 -4.07
C SER A 127 7.26 -8.79 -4.45
N ALA A 128 6.39 -9.78 -4.61
CA ALA A 128 6.80 -11.13 -4.98
C ALA A 128 7.36 -11.20 -6.40
N TRP A 129 6.69 -10.53 -7.35
CA TRP A 129 7.13 -10.49 -8.74
C TRP A 129 8.49 -9.79 -8.89
N ALA A 130 8.71 -8.67 -8.19
CA ALA A 130 9.98 -7.94 -8.23
C ALA A 130 11.18 -8.75 -7.70
N LEU A 131 10.95 -9.71 -6.80
CA LEU A 131 12.01 -10.63 -6.37
C LEU A 131 12.26 -11.77 -7.36
N ILE A 132 11.26 -12.17 -8.15
CA ILE A 132 11.38 -13.24 -9.17
C ILE A 132 12.00 -12.68 -10.46
N GLU A 133 11.57 -11.49 -10.89
CA GLU A 133 12.00 -10.82 -12.13
C GLU A 133 12.71 -9.48 -11.82
N PRO A 134 13.85 -9.49 -11.09
CA PRO A 134 14.46 -8.29 -10.52
C PRO A 134 14.95 -7.27 -11.55
N LEU A 135 15.49 -7.73 -12.68
CA LEU A 135 16.04 -6.83 -13.70
C LEU A 135 14.93 -6.05 -14.39
N LYS A 136 13.83 -6.74 -14.73
CA LYS A 136 12.67 -6.11 -15.33
C LYS A 136 11.94 -5.22 -14.31
N ALA A 137 11.83 -5.66 -13.06
CA ALA A 137 11.24 -4.84 -12.02
C ALA A 137 11.99 -3.51 -11.81
N LEU A 138 13.33 -3.52 -11.85
CA LEU A 138 14.14 -2.31 -11.72
C LEU A 138 14.08 -1.39 -12.94
N GLU A 139 13.72 -1.91 -14.12
CA GLU A 139 13.44 -1.10 -15.31
C GLU A 139 12.14 -0.28 -15.12
N HIS A 140 11.16 -0.85 -14.43
CA HIS A 140 9.84 -0.27 -14.19
C HIS A 140 9.63 0.16 -12.72
N GLU A 141 10.71 0.53 -12.01
CA GLU A 141 10.68 0.76 -10.55
C GLU A 141 9.64 1.81 -10.14
N ASP A 142 9.57 2.94 -10.87
CA ASP A 142 8.69 4.04 -10.52
C ASP A 142 7.20 3.67 -10.70
N VAL A 143 6.84 3.03 -11.82
CA VAL A 143 5.48 2.53 -12.07
C VAL A 143 5.08 1.48 -11.02
N LEU A 144 5.98 0.57 -10.66
CA LEU A 144 5.68 -0.51 -9.72
C LEU A 144 5.52 -0.02 -8.27
N ARG A 145 6.33 0.95 -7.84
CA ARG A 145 6.16 1.62 -6.54
C ARG A 145 4.87 2.43 -6.48
N GLU A 146 4.54 3.14 -7.55
CA GLU A 146 3.28 3.88 -7.66
C GLU A 146 2.06 2.92 -7.69
N THR A 147 2.19 1.77 -8.37
CA THR A 147 1.16 0.70 -8.38
C THR A 147 0.90 0.19 -6.96
N ALA A 148 1.94 -0.09 -6.19
CA ALA A 148 1.79 -0.49 -4.79
C ALA A 148 1.16 0.62 -3.93
N ARG A 149 1.55 1.89 -4.12
CA ARG A 149 0.96 3.04 -3.42
C ARG A 149 -0.52 3.21 -3.72
N ILE A 150 -0.91 3.11 -5.00
CA ILE A 150 -2.32 3.14 -5.41
C ILE A 150 -3.03 1.95 -4.79
N GLY A 151 -2.54 0.72 -4.95
CA GLY A 151 -3.19 -0.49 -4.43
C GLY A 151 -3.49 -0.46 -2.92
N ASP A 152 -2.49 -0.13 -2.10
CA ASP A 152 -2.61 -0.20 -0.64
C ASP A 152 -3.22 1.05 -0.03
N PHE A 153 -2.70 2.22 -0.37
CA PHE A 153 -3.14 3.47 0.23
C PHE A 153 -4.34 4.08 -0.47
N ARG A 154 -4.69 3.55 -1.65
CA ARG A 154 -5.75 4.05 -2.51
C ARG A 154 -5.49 5.50 -2.93
N GLU A 155 -4.22 5.91 -2.96
CA GLU A 155 -3.78 7.29 -3.26
C GLU A 155 -3.44 7.43 -4.74
N LEU A 156 -4.30 8.11 -5.50
CA LEU A 156 -3.97 8.54 -6.85
C LEU A 156 -3.33 9.93 -6.81
N ARG A 157 -2.17 10.09 -7.45
CA ARG A 157 -1.50 11.41 -7.58
C ARG A 157 -2.04 12.19 -8.77
N VAL A 158 -2.91 13.16 -8.49
CA VAL A 158 -3.50 14.05 -9.48
C VAL A 158 -2.78 15.41 -9.43
N THR A 159 -2.40 15.95 -10.59
CA THR A 159 -1.86 17.32 -10.72
C THR A 159 -2.99 18.28 -11.07
N ARG A 160 -3.00 19.48 -10.49
CA ARG A 160 -3.95 20.53 -10.90
C ARG A 160 -3.43 21.23 -12.15
N GLY A 161 -4.30 21.43 -13.14
CA GLY A 161 -3.99 22.18 -14.34
C GLY A 161 -3.72 23.64 -14.03
N ARG A 162 -2.52 24.11 -14.39
CA ARG A 162 -2.03 25.50 -14.42
C ARG A 162 -2.06 26.28 -13.09
N GLY A 163 -0.99 26.14 -12.29
CA GLY A 163 -0.71 27.12 -11.23
C GLY A 163 0.34 26.75 -10.19
N ASP A 164 0.57 25.46 -9.92
CA ASP A 164 1.54 25.05 -8.89
C ASP A 164 2.90 24.74 -9.53
N GLY A 165 3.51 25.79 -10.07
CA GLY A 165 4.93 25.81 -10.39
C GLY A 165 5.75 25.90 -9.11
N GLY A 166 5.68 24.87 -8.27
CA GLY A 166 6.73 24.56 -7.32
C GLY A 166 7.93 24.06 -8.11
N ALA A 167 8.98 24.89 -8.17
CA ALA A 167 10.20 24.61 -8.91
C ALA A 167 10.93 23.39 -8.32
N GLU A 168 10.58 22.19 -8.79
CA GLU A 168 11.40 20.97 -8.86
C GLU A 168 10.50 19.84 -9.41
N GLY A 169 10.53 19.60 -10.74
CA GLY A 169 9.95 18.36 -11.32
C GLY A 169 9.08 18.49 -12.58
N ALA A 170 8.82 19.69 -13.11
CA ALA A 170 7.96 19.89 -14.28
C ALA A 170 8.61 19.53 -15.64
N GLU A 171 9.30 18.39 -15.75
CA GLU A 171 9.78 17.84 -17.03
C GLU A 171 9.03 16.55 -17.47
N GLY A 172 8.05 16.06 -16.70
CA GLY A 172 7.34 14.80 -16.99
C GLY A 172 5.85 14.90 -17.35
N ALA A 173 5.26 16.09 -17.43
CA ALA A 173 3.84 16.26 -17.77
C ALA A 173 3.61 16.27 -19.30
N GLU A 174 4.00 15.18 -20.00
CA GLU A 174 3.58 14.99 -21.40
C GLU A 174 2.12 14.53 -21.42
N GLY A 175 1.21 15.49 -21.67
CA GLY A 175 -0.23 15.22 -21.75
C GLY A 175 -1.14 16.44 -21.55
N ALA A 176 -0.60 17.60 -21.17
CA ALA A 176 -1.39 18.83 -20.96
C ALA A 176 -1.78 19.56 -22.26
N ASP A 177 -2.23 18.84 -23.30
CA ASP A 177 -2.76 19.41 -24.55
C ASP A 177 -4.30 19.40 -24.64
N SER A 178 -4.99 19.22 -23.52
CA SER A 178 -6.43 19.43 -23.40
C SER A 178 -6.69 20.57 -22.41
N GLY A 179 -7.75 21.35 -22.65
CA GLY A 179 -8.21 22.39 -21.73
C GLY A 179 -8.78 21.86 -20.40
N ASP A 180 -8.21 20.77 -19.87
CA ASP A 180 -8.69 20.07 -18.68
C ASP A 180 -8.17 20.74 -17.40
N ALA A 181 -9.02 20.75 -16.36
CA ALA A 181 -8.70 21.39 -15.08
C ALA A 181 -7.67 20.61 -14.23
N PHE A 182 -7.30 19.38 -14.63
CA PHE A 182 -6.38 18.49 -13.92
C PHE A 182 -5.60 17.59 -14.89
N GLY A 183 -4.51 17.00 -14.42
CA GLY A 183 -3.69 16.00 -15.12
C GLY A 183 -3.20 14.89 -14.19
N MET A 184 -2.47 13.92 -14.73
CA MET A 184 -1.79 12.86 -13.97
C MET A 184 -0.38 12.68 -14.51
N TRP A 185 0.51 12.18 -13.65
CA TRP A 185 1.85 11.74 -14.06
C TRP A 185 1.71 10.50 -14.97
N SER A 186 2.65 10.31 -15.89
CA SER A 186 2.68 9.15 -16.79
C SER A 186 2.73 7.85 -15.98
N GLU A 187 3.53 7.80 -14.92
CA GLU A 187 3.69 6.63 -14.06
C GLU A 187 2.40 6.33 -13.29
N THR A 188 1.71 7.37 -12.80
CA THR A 188 0.42 7.23 -12.10
C THR A 188 -0.66 6.68 -13.05
N THR A 189 -0.65 7.08 -14.31
CA THR A 189 -1.58 6.54 -15.32
C THR A 189 -1.33 5.06 -15.58
N ALA A 190 -0.06 4.67 -15.79
CA ALA A 190 0.33 3.27 -15.97
C ALA A 190 -0.01 2.43 -14.74
N ALA A 191 0.30 2.94 -13.54
CA ALA A 191 0.02 2.29 -12.27
C ALA A 191 -1.48 2.10 -12.01
N LEU A 192 -2.30 3.09 -12.35
CA LEU A 192 -3.77 2.98 -12.26
C LEU A 192 -4.30 1.87 -13.17
N ARG A 193 -3.79 1.77 -14.41
CA ARG A 193 -4.18 0.69 -15.34
C ARG A 193 -3.81 -0.69 -14.79
N LEU A 194 -2.62 -0.84 -14.20
CA LEU A 194 -2.22 -2.10 -13.55
C LEU A 194 -3.13 -2.47 -12.36
N CYS A 195 -3.41 -1.50 -11.48
CA CYS A 195 -4.31 -1.72 -10.34
C CYS A 195 -5.71 -2.13 -10.78
N ALA A 196 -6.28 -1.42 -11.77
CA ALA A 196 -7.61 -1.69 -12.30
C ALA A 196 -7.68 -3.06 -12.99
N TRP A 197 -6.64 -3.46 -13.72
CA TRP A 197 -6.53 -4.81 -14.29
C TRP A 197 -6.53 -5.89 -13.21
N ILE A 198 -5.68 -5.77 -12.19
CA ILE A 198 -5.60 -6.73 -11.09
C ILE A 198 -6.95 -6.85 -10.38
N ASN A 199 -7.56 -5.71 -10.02
CA ASN A 199 -8.86 -5.66 -9.36
C ASN A 199 -9.97 -6.32 -10.21
N SER A 200 -10.01 -6.02 -11.50
CA SER A 200 -11.06 -6.54 -12.40
C SER A 200 -10.93 -8.06 -12.62
N VAL A 201 -9.71 -8.54 -12.83
CA VAL A 201 -9.42 -9.98 -12.94
C VAL A 201 -9.72 -10.69 -11.62
N GLU A 202 -9.33 -10.11 -10.47
CA GLU A 202 -9.62 -10.67 -9.15
C GLU A 202 -11.14 -10.83 -8.95
N ARG A 203 -11.90 -9.77 -9.21
CA ARG A 203 -13.37 -9.74 -9.09
C ARG A 203 -14.07 -10.75 -10.00
N THR A 204 -13.49 -11.04 -11.17
CA THR A 204 -14.12 -11.89 -12.19
C THR A 204 -13.79 -13.36 -12.01
N LEU A 205 -12.55 -13.70 -11.65
CA LEU A 205 -12.05 -15.07 -11.66
C LEU A 205 -11.88 -15.71 -10.27
N PHE A 206 -11.86 -14.90 -9.21
CA PHE A 206 -11.54 -15.36 -7.86
C PHE A 206 -12.61 -15.00 -6.84
N THR A 207 -12.49 -15.60 -5.67
CA THR A 207 -13.30 -15.20 -4.52
C THR A 207 -12.92 -13.79 -4.06
N ARG A 208 -13.93 -13.03 -3.62
CA ARG A 208 -13.71 -11.67 -3.11
C ARG A 208 -12.79 -11.72 -1.87
N PRO A 209 -12.04 -10.64 -1.59
CA PRO A 209 -11.25 -10.53 -0.38
C PRO A 209 -12.07 -10.88 0.87
N PHE A 210 -11.47 -11.61 1.81
CA PHE A 210 -12.08 -12.07 3.07
C PHE A 210 -13.19 -13.13 2.94
N GLU A 211 -13.44 -13.66 1.74
CA GLU A 211 -14.38 -14.75 1.52
C GLU A 211 -13.65 -16.06 1.20
N GLY A 212 -14.21 -17.19 1.62
CA GLY A 212 -13.62 -18.50 1.36
C GLY A 212 -12.34 -18.78 2.17
N ASN A 213 -11.40 -19.51 1.57
CA ASN A 213 -10.14 -19.89 2.21
C ASN A 213 -9.01 -19.05 1.64
N GLU A 214 -8.66 -17.96 2.34
CA GLU A 214 -7.65 -16.99 1.91
C GLU A 214 -6.35 -17.69 1.46
N HIS A 215 -5.80 -18.60 2.27
CA HIS A 215 -4.55 -19.29 1.96
C HIS A 215 -4.55 -20.01 0.59
N ARG A 216 -5.63 -20.74 0.28
CA ARG A 216 -5.79 -21.42 -1.01
C ARG A 216 -6.02 -20.44 -2.14
N GLU A 217 -6.81 -19.41 -1.90
CA GLU A 217 -7.18 -18.42 -2.91
C GLU A 217 -6.00 -17.52 -3.27
N SER A 218 -5.21 -17.06 -2.30
CA SER A 218 -3.98 -16.31 -2.55
C SER A 218 -3.01 -17.12 -3.41
N ALA A 219 -2.80 -18.41 -3.11
CA ALA A 219 -1.92 -19.26 -3.91
C ALA A 219 -2.38 -19.38 -5.38
N ARG A 220 -3.70 -19.46 -5.62
CA ARG A 220 -4.28 -19.46 -6.97
C ARG A 220 -4.09 -18.11 -7.68
N LYS A 221 -4.28 -17.01 -6.96
CA LYS A 221 -4.09 -15.64 -7.48
C LYS A 221 -2.63 -15.39 -7.87
N TYR A 222 -1.66 -15.72 -7.01
CA TYR A 222 -0.23 -15.63 -7.36
C TYR A 222 0.13 -16.48 -8.59
N ALA A 223 -0.35 -17.73 -8.65
CA ALA A 223 -0.09 -18.60 -9.79
C ALA A 223 -0.66 -18.05 -11.10
N HIS A 224 -1.77 -17.30 -11.04
CA HIS A 224 -2.38 -16.66 -12.19
C HIS A 224 -1.65 -15.38 -12.63
N PHE A 225 -1.38 -14.47 -11.69
CA PHE A 225 -0.87 -13.14 -12.03
C PHE A 225 0.63 -13.11 -12.30
N LEU A 226 1.46 -13.86 -11.55
CA LEU A 226 2.93 -13.76 -11.67
C LEU A 226 3.46 -13.95 -13.11
N PRO A 227 2.95 -14.90 -13.93
CA PRO A 227 3.37 -15.02 -15.32
C PRO A 227 2.94 -13.87 -16.23
N LEU A 228 1.91 -13.10 -15.84
CA LEU A 228 1.27 -12.07 -16.67
C LEU A 228 1.79 -10.66 -16.42
N VAL A 229 2.36 -10.37 -15.23
CA VAL A 229 2.83 -9.02 -14.86
C VAL A 229 3.81 -8.45 -15.89
N ALA A 230 4.71 -9.28 -16.43
CA ALA A 230 5.69 -8.84 -17.42
C ALA A 230 5.03 -8.34 -18.72
N ASP A 231 3.98 -9.01 -19.19
CA ASP A 231 3.24 -8.59 -20.38
C ASP A 231 2.36 -7.39 -20.09
N ALA A 232 1.73 -7.33 -18.91
CA ALA A 232 0.96 -6.17 -18.48
C ALA A 232 1.82 -4.89 -18.42
N LEU A 233 3.04 -4.99 -17.88
CA LEU A 233 4.00 -3.87 -17.83
C LEU A 233 4.38 -3.35 -19.23
N ASN A 234 4.69 -4.26 -20.15
CA ASN A 234 5.00 -3.87 -21.54
C ASN A 234 3.86 -3.09 -22.21
N ALA A 235 2.61 -3.37 -21.82
CA ALA A 235 1.43 -2.74 -22.39
C ALA A 235 1.03 -1.41 -21.72
N VAL A 236 1.34 -1.21 -20.43
CA VAL A 236 1.08 0.07 -19.74
C VAL A 236 2.21 1.07 -19.89
N GLU A 237 3.43 0.59 -20.10
CA GLU A 237 4.62 1.42 -20.30
C GLU A 237 5.39 0.91 -21.54
N PRO A 238 4.92 1.24 -22.75
CA PRO A 238 5.56 0.81 -23.98
C PRO A 238 7.00 1.33 -24.08
N ARG A 239 7.93 0.44 -24.44
CA ARG A 239 9.34 0.83 -24.63
C ARG A 239 9.49 1.79 -25.79
N ALA A 240 10.45 2.71 -25.70
CA ALA A 240 10.81 3.57 -26.83
C ALA A 240 11.12 2.73 -28.08
N GLY A 241 10.33 2.94 -29.14
CA GLY A 241 10.42 2.17 -30.39
C GLY A 241 9.58 0.89 -30.44
N SER A 242 8.72 0.63 -29.45
CA SER A 242 7.67 -0.39 -29.58
C SER A 242 6.68 -0.01 -30.70
N THR A 243 6.03 -1.00 -31.27
CA THR A 243 4.92 -0.79 -32.20
C THR A 243 3.60 -1.00 -31.46
N THR A 244 2.57 -0.26 -31.86
CA THR A 244 1.21 -0.43 -31.33
C THR A 244 0.75 -1.89 -31.39
N GLU A 245 1.11 -2.63 -32.45
CA GLU A 245 0.82 -4.06 -32.57
C GLU A 245 1.47 -4.93 -31.48
N ALA A 246 2.71 -4.62 -31.07
CA ALA A 246 3.41 -5.38 -30.03
C ALA A 246 2.83 -5.09 -28.64
N ASP A 247 2.45 -3.84 -28.40
CA ASP A 247 1.84 -3.38 -27.16
C ASP A 247 0.41 -3.95 -27.01
N ASP A 248 -0.38 -3.94 -28.09
CA ASP A 248 -1.71 -4.56 -28.16
C ASP A 248 -1.62 -6.07 -27.93
N ALA A 249 -0.63 -6.75 -28.52
CA ALA A 249 -0.42 -8.18 -28.29
C ALA A 249 -0.04 -8.48 -26.84
N ALA A 250 0.71 -7.60 -26.17
CA ALA A 250 1.02 -7.74 -24.75
C ALA A 250 -0.21 -7.49 -23.86
N ALA A 251 -1.04 -6.49 -24.21
CA ALA A 251 -2.30 -6.22 -23.55
C ALA A 251 -3.28 -7.40 -23.69
N GLU A 252 -3.34 -8.04 -24.87
CA GLU A 252 -4.16 -9.23 -25.12
C GLU A 252 -3.69 -10.42 -24.30
N ARG A 253 -2.38 -10.73 -24.29
CA ARG A 253 -1.83 -11.86 -23.51
C ARG A 253 -2.05 -11.71 -22.00
N SER A 254 -1.92 -10.50 -21.48
CA SER A 254 -2.14 -10.21 -20.06
C SER A 254 -3.62 -10.03 -19.68
N GLY A 255 -4.48 -9.72 -20.66
CA GLY A 255 -5.87 -9.36 -20.42
C GLY A 255 -6.04 -7.97 -19.79
N LEU A 256 -5.08 -7.06 -20.00
CA LEU A 256 -5.01 -5.74 -19.38
C LEU A 256 -6.30 -4.93 -19.53
N HIS A 257 -6.95 -5.02 -20.70
CA HIS A 257 -8.19 -4.30 -21.03
C HIS A 257 -9.38 -4.62 -20.12
N SER A 258 -9.33 -5.73 -19.36
CA SER A 258 -10.36 -6.01 -18.35
C SER A 258 -10.45 -4.91 -17.28
N GLY A 259 -9.41 -4.10 -17.08
CA GLY A 259 -9.40 -2.97 -16.15
C GLY A 259 -9.97 -1.67 -16.72
N ASP A 260 -10.21 -1.55 -18.03
CA ASP A 260 -10.52 -0.26 -18.68
C ASP A 260 -11.80 0.39 -18.14
N GLU A 261 -12.82 -0.40 -17.82
CA GLU A 261 -14.06 0.11 -17.19
C GLU A 261 -13.78 0.71 -15.81
N GLU A 262 -12.92 0.08 -15.00
CA GLU A 262 -12.59 0.57 -13.67
C GLU A 262 -11.72 1.84 -13.74
N VAL A 263 -10.79 1.92 -14.69
CA VAL A 263 -10.05 3.16 -15.00
C VAL A 263 -11.02 4.27 -15.35
N ALA A 264 -11.97 4.04 -16.25
CA ALA A 264 -12.96 5.04 -16.65
C ALA A 264 -13.79 5.55 -15.45
N ARG A 265 -14.23 4.65 -14.55
CA ARG A 265 -14.93 5.03 -13.31
C ARG A 265 -14.07 5.87 -12.37
N VAL A 266 -12.79 5.55 -12.23
CA VAL A 266 -11.85 6.33 -11.42
C VAL A 266 -11.69 7.74 -12.00
N LEU A 267 -11.48 7.85 -13.31
CA LEU A 267 -11.28 9.14 -13.98
C LEU A 267 -12.56 9.99 -14.02
N ASP A 268 -13.74 9.38 -14.11
CA ASP A 268 -15.01 10.09 -13.89
C ASP A 268 -15.08 10.67 -12.47
N GLY A 269 -14.72 9.87 -11.46
CA GLY A 269 -14.63 10.33 -10.07
C GLY A 269 -13.65 11.50 -9.90
N VAL A 270 -12.47 11.42 -10.50
CA VAL A 270 -11.48 12.52 -10.51
C VAL A 270 -12.07 13.75 -11.20
N THR A 271 -12.68 13.59 -12.37
CA THR A 271 -13.31 14.70 -13.10
C THR A 271 -14.39 15.39 -12.26
N ARG A 272 -15.22 14.62 -11.57
CA ARG A 272 -16.28 15.18 -10.71
C ARG A 272 -15.74 15.86 -9.46
N LEU A 273 -14.57 15.45 -8.97
CA LEU A 273 -13.92 16.04 -7.79
C LEU A 273 -13.03 17.24 -8.13
N TYR A 274 -12.46 17.30 -9.33
CA TYR A 274 -11.46 18.31 -9.74
C TYR A 274 -11.89 19.21 -10.92
N GLY A 275 -12.91 18.83 -11.70
CA GLY A 275 -13.11 19.26 -13.09
C GLY A 275 -13.93 20.51 -13.39
N THR A 276 -14.56 21.20 -12.42
CA THR A 276 -15.36 22.41 -12.74
C THR A 276 -15.25 23.51 -11.70
N GLY A 277 -15.04 24.73 -12.22
CA GLY A 277 -15.16 25.99 -11.50
C GLY A 277 -16.54 26.12 -10.85
N PHE A 278 -16.52 26.70 -9.66
CA PHE A 278 -17.69 27.07 -8.91
C PHE A 278 -18.09 28.48 -9.27
N ASP A 279 -19.39 28.68 -9.51
CA ASP A 279 -19.97 30.00 -9.33
C ASP A 279 -19.64 30.49 -7.91
N GLU A 280 -19.25 31.76 -7.80
CA GLU A 280 -18.81 32.41 -6.57
C GLU A 280 -19.73 32.09 -5.37
N GLY A 281 -19.29 31.22 -4.47
CA GLY A 281 -19.92 31.09 -3.14
C GLY A 281 -19.70 29.75 -2.43
N GLU A 282 -19.90 28.62 -3.12
CA GLU A 282 -19.88 27.31 -2.46
C GLU A 282 -19.24 26.27 -3.37
N SER A 283 -17.91 26.33 -3.46
CA SER A 283 -17.15 25.12 -3.78
C SER A 283 -17.48 24.03 -2.79
N PRO A 284 -17.56 22.79 -3.26
CA PRO A 284 -16.92 21.78 -2.47
C PRO A 284 -15.63 21.33 -3.20
N VAL A 285 -14.65 20.76 -2.51
CA VAL A 285 -15.09 19.76 -1.57
C VAL A 285 -14.21 19.34 -0.41
N ARG A 286 -12.92 19.59 -0.50
CA ARG A 286 -11.97 19.20 0.54
C ARG A 286 -11.96 20.24 1.64
N GLU A 287 -12.15 19.81 2.88
CA GLU A 287 -11.88 20.61 4.08
C GLU A 287 -10.91 19.81 4.96
N ALA A 288 -9.73 20.38 5.21
CA ALA A 288 -8.70 19.74 6.00
C ALA A 288 -8.78 20.18 7.46
N TRP A 289 -8.77 19.22 8.39
CA TRP A 289 -8.56 19.42 9.81
C TRP A 289 -7.16 18.92 10.15
N ASP A 290 -6.15 19.66 9.71
CA ASP A 290 -4.72 19.25 9.78
C ASP A 290 -4.27 18.95 11.21
N ASP A 291 -4.80 19.71 12.18
CA ASP A 291 -4.54 19.53 13.60
C ASP A 291 -5.26 18.32 14.21
N LEU A 292 -6.01 17.56 13.41
CA LEU A 292 -6.71 16.33 13.80
C LEU A 292 -6.40 15.14 12.87
N GLY A 293 -5.68 15.34 11.77
CA GLY A 293 -5.37 14.30 10.79
C GLY A 293 -6.57 13.82 9.97
N VAL A 294 -7.58 14.68 9.79
CA VAL A 294 -8.85 14.35 9.13
C VAL A 294 -9.02 15.20 7.87
N CYS A 295 -9.44 14.56 6.78
CA CYS A 295 -9.86 15.23 5.55
C CYS A 295 -11.36 14.99 5.33
N VAL A 296 -12.15 16.06 5.25
CA VAL A 296 -13.55 16.01 4.88
C VAL A 296 -13.67 16.17 3.37
N VAL A 297 -14.35 15.23 2.72
CA VAL A 297 -14.64 15.27 1.30
C VAL A 297 -16.15 15.14 1.13
N ARG A 298 -16.81 16.22 0.76
CA ARG A 298 -18.20 16.18 0.25
C ARG A 298 -18.25 15.56 -1.18
N CYS A 299 -19.40 15.27 -1.74
CA CYS A 299 -19.61 15.12 -3.19
C CYS A 299 -21.06 14.75 -3.40
N GLU A 300 -21.61 14.96 -4.59
CA GLU A 300 -23.03 14.70 -4.79
C GLU A 300 -23.39 13.22 -4.61
N SER A 301 -22.57 12.33 -5.15
CA SER A 301 -22.71 10.88 -5.01
C SER A 301 -21.36 10.21 -4.80
N PRO A 302 -21.35 8.99 -4.23
CA PRO A 302 -20.12 8.25 -4.04
C PRO A 302 -19.32 8.08 -5.34
N VAL A 303 -18.01 8.04 -5.19
CA VAL A 303 -17.03 7.84 -6.25
C VAL A 303 -16.07 6.73 -5.83
N HIS A 304 -15.32 6.20 -6.79
CA HIS A 304 -14.29 5.20 -6.54
C HIS A 304 -13.28 5.66 -5.46
N TYR A 305 -12.79 4.74 -4.61
CA TYR A 305 -11.87 5.13 -3.53
C TYR A 305 -10.56 5.75 -4.04
N TYR A 306 -10.09 5.37 -5.23
CA TYR A 306 -8.84 5.93 -5.79
C TYR A 306 -9.01 7.41 -6.10
N ALA A 307 -10.19 7.79 -6.61
CA ALA A 307 -10.54 9.19 -6.81
C ALA A 307 -10.76 9.89 -5.47
N LEU A 308 -11.53 9.30 -4.54
CA LEU A 308 -11.85 9.90 -3.25
C LEU A 308 -10.59 10.23 -2.43
N PHE A 309 -9.68 9.27 -2.31
CA PHE A 309 -8.49 9.39 -1.45
C PHE A 309 -7.36 10.18 -2.11
N SER A 310 -7.44 10.48 -3.42
CA SER A 310 -6.55 11.44 -4.08
C SER A 310 -6.56 12.81 -3.41
N LEU A 311 -7.68 13.20 -2.78
CA LEU A 311 -7.84 14.46 -2.04
C LEU A 311 -7.36 14.39 -0.58
N ALA A 312 -6.92 13.23 -0.10
CA ALA A 312 -6.65 12.98 1.32
C ALA A 312 -5.24 12.45 1.59
N THR A 313 -4.27 12.68 0.69
CA THR A 313 -2.89 12.18 0.76
C THR A 313 -2.15 12.59 2.05
N ASP A 314 -2.53 13.71 2.65
CA ASP A 314 -1.97 14.27 3.89
C ASP A 314 -2.77 13.94 5.16
N ALA A 315 -3.89 13.22 5.05
CA ALA A 315 -4.73 12.82 6.17
C ALA A 315 -4.69 11.31 6.43
N ASP A 316 -5.05 10.90 7.65
CA ASP A 316 -5.14 9.49 8.06
C ASP A 316 -6.60 9.02 8.22
N VAL A 317 -7.55 9.95 8.13
CA VAL A 317 -8.99 9.71 8.16
C VAL A 317 -9.67 10.50 7.05
N VAL A 318 -10.62 9.89 6.35
CA VAL A 318 -11.51 10.55 5.39
C VAL A 318 -12.93 10.56 5.92
N VAL A 319 -13.55 11.74 5.96
CA VAL A 319 -14.97 11.92 6.25
C VAL A 319 -15.68 12.24 4.95
N ALA A 320 -16.43 11.28 4.41
CA ALA A 320 -17.15 11.45 3.16
C ALA A 320 -18.59 11.94 3.41
N ILE A 321 -18.99 13.02 2.73
CA ILE A 321 -20.31 13.64 2.85
C ILE A 321 -21.01 13.62 1.50
N TYR A 322 -22.04 12.79 1.35
CA TYR A 322 -22.80 12.66 0.11
C TYR A 322 -24.14 13.39 0.18
N SER A 323 -24.70 13.77 -0.98
CA SER A 323 -26.05 14.35 -1.04
C SER A 323 -27.09 13.39 -0.47
N GLY A 324 -28.14 13.97 0.12
CA GLY A 324 -29.27 13.21 0.69
C GLY A 324 -28.94 12.56 2.03
N GLY A 325 -28.08 13.16 2.85
CA GLY A 325 -27.85 12.72 4.23
C GLY A 325 -27.05 11.42 4.35
N ARG A 326 -26.11 11.17 3.45
CA ARG A 326 -25.33 9.91 3.41
C ARG A 326 -23.89 10.19 3.80
N TYR A 327 -23.36 9.50 4.79
CA TYR A 327 -22.04 9.80 5.35
C TYR A 327 -21.22 8.54 5.66
N GLU A 328 -19.90 8.64 5.54
CA GLU A 328 -18.96 7.61 5.97
C GLU A 328 -17.72 8.26 6.65
N VAL A 329 -17.14 7.60 7.64
CA VAL A 329 -15.83 7.99 8.22
C VAL A 329 -14.89 6.80 8.12
N GLU A 330 -13.84 6.91 7.31
CA GLU A 330 -12.92 5.82 7.02
C GLU A 330 -11.51 6.13 7.54
N CYS A 331 -10.97 5.26 8.39
CA CYS A 331 -9.57 5.30 8.78
C CYS A 331 -8.72 4.69 7.65
N ARG A 332 -7.84 5.51 7.07
CA ARG A 332 -7.00 5.12 5.93
C ARG A 332 -5.96 4.07 6.31
N TYR A 333 -5.51 3.32 5.31
CA TYR A 333 -4.53 2.24 5.49
C TYR A 333 -3.16 2.73 5.99
N THR A 334 -2.84 4.02 5.81
CA THR A 334 -1.63 4.67 6.36
C THR A 334 -1.47 4.49 7.87
N GLY A 335 -2.57 4.42 8.62
CA GLY A 335 -2.56 4.14 10.06
C GLY A 335 -2.43 2.66 10.45
N PHE A 336 -2.61 1.73 9.51
CA PHE A 336 -2.50 0.28 9.72
C PHE A 336 -1.06 -0.22 9.65
N VAL A 337 -0.21 0.46 8.88
CA VAL A 337 1.15 0.03 8.54
C VAL A 337 2.21 0.98 9.11
N ASP A 338 3.50 0.66 8.94
CA ASP A 338 4.63 1.53 9.27
C ASP A 338 4.91 2.50 8.11
N TYR A 339 4.04 3.51 7.95
CA TYR A 339 4.19 4.55 6.93
C TYR A 339 5.42 5.44 7.19
N ARG A 340 6.25 5.68 6.18
CA ARG A 340 7.59 6.30 6.29
C ARG A 340 7.64 7.73 5.77
N SER A 341 6.88 8.08 4.73
CA SER A 341 6.94 9.39 4.09
C SER A 341 6.57 10.52 5.05
N ARG A 342 5.58 10.31 5.93
CA ARG A 342 5.25 11.26 7.01
C ARG A 342 4.93 10.54 8.33
N ALA A 343 4.87 11.32 9.40
CA ALA A 343 4.25 10.89 10.63
C ALA A 343 2.74 10.66 10.42
N THR A 344 2.17 9.69 11.14
CA THR A 344 0.74 9.38 11.09
C THR A 344 0.10 9.58 12.46
N TRP A 345 -1.18 9.92 12.42
CA TRP A 345 -2.03 9.94 13.61
C TRP A 345 -2.31 8.52 14.10
N PRO A 346 -2.41 8.30 15.42
CA PRO A 346 -2.86 7.02 15.94
C PRO A 346 -4.31 6.77 15.52
N ARG A 347 -4.67 5.50 15.30
CA ARG A 347 -6.06 5.13 15.04
C ARG A 347 -6.88 5.20 16.32
N PHE A 348 -7.89 6.07 16.32
CA PHE A 348 -8.83 6.20 17.42
C PHE A 348 -10.00 5.23 17.31
N ASN A 349 -10.56 4.83 18.44
CA ASN A 349 -11.69 3.91 18.52
C ASN A 349 -13.00 4.60 18.15
N LEU A 350 -13.38 4.50 16.87
CA LEU A 350 -14.61 5.09 16.33
C LEU A 350 -15.91 4.54 16.95
N ARG A 351 -15.88 3.50 17.79
CA ARG A 351 -17.08 2.98 18.45
C ARG A 351 -17.76 4.01 19.37
N ALA A 352 -16.99 4.91 19.99
CA ALA A 352 -17.58 5.98 20.79
C ALA A 352 -18.36 6.97 19.91
N LEU A 353 -17.80 7.35 18.76
CA LEU A 353 -18.50 8.14 17.75
C LEU A 353 -19.79 7.45 17.27
N ALA A 354 -19.73 6.15 16.93
CA ALA A 354 -20.90 5.38 16.54
C ALA A 354 -21.98 5.36 17.65
N SER A 355 -21.59 5.18 18.92
CA SER A 355 -22.50 5.22 20.06
C SER A 355 -23.22 6.57 20.18
N THR A 356 -22.49 7.68 20.03
CA THR A 356 -23.03 9.04 20.09
C THR A 356 -23.96 9.33 18.90
N LEU A 357 -23.61 8.88 17.69
CA LEU A 357 -24.48 9.05 16.53
C LEU A 357 -25.79 8.24 16.68
N ASN A 358 -25.72 7.04 17.28
CA ASN A 358 -26.89 6.20 17.54
C ASN A 358 -27.91 6.83 18.51
N THR A 359 -27.50 7.76 19.38
CA THR A 359 -28.43 8.47 20.28
C THR A 359 -29.03 9.71 19.64
N ARG A 360 -28.37 10.28 18.62
CA ARG A 360 -28.72 11.57 18.01
C ARG A 360 -29.48 11.45 16.69
N ASP A 361 -29.20 10.41 15.91
CA ASP A 361 -29.77 10.28 14.57
C ASP A 361 -31.21 9.78 14.64
N ALA A 362 -32.17 10.61 14.16
CA ALA A 362 -33.57 10.22 14.12
C ALA A 362 -33.84 9.03 13.21
N ALA A 363 -33.00 8.76 12.20
CA ALA A 363 -33.08 7.55 11.38
C ALA A 363 -32.84 6.28 12.22
N VAL A 364 -32.07 6.38 13.31
CA VAL A 364 -31.79 5.29 14.24
C VAL A 364 -32.82 5.22 15.38
N THR A 365 -33.15 6.37 15.97
CA THR A 365 -33.99 6.42 17.19
C THR A 365 -35.48 6.27 16.91
N SER A 366 -35.91 6.41 15.65
CA SER A 366 -37.29 6.17 15.25
C SER A 366 -37.76 4.77 15.62
N ARG A 367 -38.99 4.68 16.16
CA ARG A 367 -39.59 3.42 16.60
C ARG A 367 -39.65 2.42 15.43
N GLY A 368 -39.11 1.22 15.65
CA GLY A 368 -39.06 0.16 14.64
C GLY A 368 -37.90 0.29 13.65
N SER A 369 -37.01 1.27 13.82
CA SER A 369 -35.82 1.38 12.98
C SER A 369 -34.83 0.24 13.24
N HIS A 370 -34.35 -0.34 12.14
CA HIS A 370 -33.26 -1.31 12.10
C HIS A 370 -31.92 -0.68 11.74
N LEU A 371 -31.86 0.64 11.52
CA LEU A 371 -30.62 1.33 11.15
C LEU A 371 -29.75 1.58 12.37
N ARG A 372 -28.44 1.32 12.30
CA ARG A 372 -27.47 1.59 13.36
C ARG A 372 -26.15 2.08 12.78
N TRP A 373 -25.60 3.13 13.37
CA TRP A 373 -24.20 3.49 13.14
C TRP A 373 -23.31 2.40 13.73
N ASP A 374 -22.43 1.85 12.91
CA ASP A 374 -21.50 0.78 13.29
C ASP A 374 -20.14 0.98 12.62
N VAL A 375 -19.12 0.33 13.19
CA VAL A 375 -17.74 0.37 12.71
C VAL A 375 -16.99 -0.89 13.16
N SER A 376 -16.10 -1.39 12.29
CA SER A 376 -15.19 -2.48 12.67
C SER A 376 -14.14 -2.02 13.70
N GLY A 377 -13.34 -2.97 14.22
CA GLY A 377 -12.28 -2.62 15.17
C GLY A 377 -11.24 -1.72 14.52
N TYR A 378 -10.58 -0.84 15.29
CA TYR A 378 -9.53 0.04 14.77
C TYR A 378 -8.26 -0.72 14.27
N THR A 379 -8.17 -2.02 14.57
CA THR A 379 -7.17 -2.95 14.05
C THR A 379 -7.60 -3.66 12.76
N ASP A 380 -8.78 -3.38 12.20
CA ASP A 380 -9.15 -3.82 10.84
C ASP A 380 -8.33 -3.00 9.82
N PRO A 381 -7.97 -3.52 8.63
CA PRO A 381 -7.20 -2.77 7.63
C PRO A 381 -7.81 -1.42 7.21
N GLY A 382 -9.14 -1.36 7.01
CA GLY A 382 -9.87 -0.12 6.68
C GLY A 382 -11.15 0.01 7.49
N PRO A 383 -11.07 0.45 8.76
CA PRO A 383 -12.26 0.65 9.58
C PRO A 383 -13.10 1.79 9.02
N VAL A 384 -14.34 1.47 8.64
CA VAL A 384 -15.32 2.43 8.12
C VAL A 384 -16.52 2.50 9.05
N LEU A 385 -16.76 3.69 9.61
CA LEU A 385 -17.97 4.02 10.33
C LEU A 385 -19.04 4.46 9.34
N ARG A 386 -20.21 3.83 9.44
CA ARG A 386 -21.33 4.02 8.52
C ARG A 386 -22.66 3.70 9.19
N LEU A 387 -23.75 4.17 8.61
CA LEU A 387 -25.10 3.76 8.97
C LEU A 387 -25.45 2.45 8.24
N ASP A 388 -25.65 1.36 8.99
CA ASP A 388 -25.97 0.03 8.48
C ASP A 388 -27.40 -0.38 8.85
N ASP A 389 -27.97 -1.31 8.08
CA ASP A 389 -29.22 -1.98 8.42
C ASP A 389 -28.96 -3.32 9.10
N THR A 390 -29.46 -3.45 10.34
CA THR A 390 -29.26 -4.64 11.19
C THR A 390 -30.16 -5.81 10.85
N ARG A 391 -31.07 -5.69 9.88
CA ARG A 391 -31.88 -6.82 9.43
C ARG A 391 -30.98 -7.93 8.85
N PRO A 392 -31.34 -9.21 9.02
CA PRO A 392 -30.55 -10.32 8.50
C PRO A 392 -30.35 -10.18 6.99
N GLY A 393 -29.08 -10.24 6.54
CA GLY A 393 -28.71 -10.13 5.12
C GLY A 393 -28.61 -8.70 4.56
N GLU A 394 -29.00 -7.67 5.31
CA GLU A 394 -28.88 -6.27 4.84
C GLU A 394 -27.54 -5.63 5.24
N LYS A 395 -26.91 -6.12 6.31
CA LYS A 395 -25.61 -5.61 6.76
C LYS A 395 -24.52 -6.02 5.78
N LEU A 396 -23.68 -5.07 5.38
CA LEU A 396 -22.54 -5.34 4.51
C LEU A 396 -21.58 -6.37 5.13
N SER A 397 -21.16 -7.31 4.29
CA SER A 397 -20.04 -8.21 4.54
C SER A 397 -18.72 -7.43 4.69
N ARG A 398 -17.66 -8.12 5.15
CA ARG A 398 -16.32 -7.51 5.21
C ARG A 398 -15.80 -7.16 3.80
N ALA A 399 -16.08 -8.01 2.81
CA ALA A 399 -15.72 -7.78 1.41
C ALA A 399 -16.39 -6.52 0.85
N GLU A 400 -17.70 -6.35 1.07
CA GLU A 400 -18.44 -5.18 0.59
C GLU A 400 -18.01 -3.89 1.30
N ARG A 401 -17.66 -3.96 2.59
CA ARG A 401 -17.06 -2.82 3.29
C ARG A 401 -15.66 -2.47 2.76
N TYR A 402 -14.92 -3.44 2.25
CA TYR A 402 -13.60 -3.20 1.67
C TYR A 402 -13.66 -2.57 0.28
N GLY A 403 -14.73 -2.85 -0.48
CA GLY A 403 -14.98 -2.31 -1.82
C GLY A 403 -15.20 -0.79 -1.85
N SER A 404 -15.29 -0.26 -3.08
CA SER A 404 -15.38 1.19 -3.32
C SER A 404 -16.69 1.81 -2.82
N PRO A 405 -16.70 3.07 -2.38
CA PRO A 405 -17.91 3.75 -1.90
C PRO A 405 -19.07 3.76 -2.91
N ASP A 406 -18.78 3.78 -4.20
CA ASP A 406 -19.76 3.72 -5.30
C ASP A 406 -20.32 2.32 -5.56
N GLU A 407 -19.71 1.28 -5.00
CA GLU A 407 -20.16 -0.12 -5.12
C GLU A 407 -20.97 -0.59 -3.91
N ARG A 408 -21.08 0.22 -2.84
CA ARG A 408 -21.73 -0.16 -1.58
C ARG A 408 -22.92 0.74 -1.24
N ARG A 409 -23.97 0.14 -0.68
CA ARG A 409 -25.19 0.86 -0.30
C ARG A 409 -24.96 1.73 0.94
N ILE A 410 -25.11 3.05 0.81
CA ILE A 410 -25.00 3.99 1.94
C ILE A 410 -26.40 4.45 2.37
N HIS A 411 -26.77 4.18 3.62
CA HIS A 411 -28.08 4.54 4.18
C HIS A 411 -28.18 6.03 4.50
N VAL A 412 -29.42 6.55 4.44
CA VAL A 412 -29.72 7.96 4.72
C VAL A 412 -29.85 8.16 6.24
N SER A 413 -29.03 9.06 6.76
CA SER A 413 -29.13 9.64 8.09
C SER A 413 -30.18 10.74 8.11
N ALA A 414 -30.81 10.95 9.27
CA ALA A 414 -31.66 12.12 9.50
C ALA A 414 -30.88 13.33 10.05
N LEU A 415 -29.59 13.18 10.34
CA LEU A 415 -28.72 14.30 10.68
C LEU A 415 -28.48 15.16 9.45
N THR A 416 -28.37 16.48 9.65
CA THR A 416 -27.86 17.36 8.59
C THR A 416 -26.34 17.19 8.47
N PRO A 417 -25.73 17.55 7.33
CA PRO A 417 -24.27 17.50 7.17
C PRO A 417 -23.53 18.25 8.29
N GLU A 418 -24.05 19.39 8.72
CA GLU A 418 -23.47 20.23 9.78
C GLU A 418 -23.54 19.52 11.13
N ALA A 419 -24.69 18.95 11.49
CA ALA A 419 -24.85 18.21 12.75
C ALA A 419 -23.96 16.97 12.81
N PHE A 420 -23.83 16.27 11.69
CA PHE A 420 -22.91 15.13 11.55
C PHE A 420 -21.46 15.58 11.73
N LEU A 421 -21.00 16.57 10.96
CA LEU A 421 -19.63 17.07 11.01
C LEU A 421 -19.26 17.66 12.38
N LEU A 422 -20.17 18.37 13.04
CA LEU A 422 -19.95 18.86 14.41
C LEU A 422 -19.71 17.70 15.39
N THR A 423 -20.47 16.61 15.27
CA THR A 423 -20.30 15.42 16.11
C THR A 423 -18.97 14.71 15.83
N VAL A 424 -18.61 14.55 14.55
CA VAL A 424 -17.34 13.93 14.13
C VAL A 424 -16.15 14.77 14.59
N ARG A 425 -16.19 16.09 14.42
CA ARG A 425 -15.14 17.00 14.86
C ARG A 425 -14.97 16.95 16.38
N ALA A 426 -16.06 17.03 17.14
CA ALA A 426 -16.02 16.93 18.59
C ALA A 426 -15.38 15.62 19.08
N PHE A 427 -15.63 14.50 18.38
CA PHE A 427 -14.98 13.22 18.64
C PHE A 427 -13.46 13.30 18.46
N PHE A 428 -12.98 13.80 17.31
CA PHE A 428 -11.53 13.88 17.05
C PHE A 428 -10.83 14.88 17.97
N GLU A 429 -11.47 16.00 18.31
CA GLU A 429 -10.94 16.94 19.30
C GLU A 429 -10.83 16.31 20.69
N HIS A 430 -11.81 15.50 21.09
CA HIS A 430 -11.77 14.74 22.35
C HIS A 430 -10.66 13.70 22.36
N ALA A 431 -10.57 12.92 21.28
CA ALA A 431 -9.54 11.92 21.09
C ALA A 431 -8.14 12.55 21.13
N ALA A 432 -7.95 13.69 20.46
CA ALA A 432 -6.70 14.44 20.46
C ALA A 432 -6.34 14.95 21.88
N ARG A 433 -7.30 15.52 22.63
CA ARG A 433 -7.07 15.92 24.04
C ARG A 433 -6.61 14.75 24.91
N GLY A 434 -7.27 13.60 24.79
CA GLY A 434 -6.91 12.40 25.54
C GLY A 434 -5.53 11.85 25.13
N ALA A 435 -5.21 11.86 23.83
CA ALA A 435 -3.89 11.49 23.31
C ALA A 435 -2.79 12.42 23.82
N ARG A 436 -3.00 13.75 23.82
CA ARG A 436 -2.04 14.72 24.38
C ARG A 436 -1.74 14.43 25.84
N THR A 437 -2.78 14.16 26.62
CA THR A 437 -2.66 13.84 28.04
C THR A 437 -1.86 12.56 28.27
N HIS A 438 -2.16 11.50 27.51
CA HIS A 438 -1.47 10.23 27.63
C HIS A 438 0.01 10.31 27.21
N LEU A 439 0.29 11.02 26.12
CA LEU A 439 1.64 11.19 25.57
C LEU A 439 2.47 12.25 26.32
N GLY A 440 1.84 13.04 27.19
CA GLY A 440 2.50 14.14 27.90
C GLY A 440 2.96 15.28 26.98
N VAL A 441 2.22 15.55 25.89
CA VAL A 441 2.54 16.59 24.91
C VAL A 441 1.57 17.77 25.00
N SER A 442 2.06 18.97 24.71
CA SER A 442 1.29 20.22 24.87
C SER A 442 0.42 20.58 23.66
N ASP A 443 0.70 20.00 22.49
CA ASP A 443 0.08 20.40 21.21
C ASP A 443 -0.19 19.20 20.29
N ASN A 444 -1.17 19.34 19.39
CA ASN A 444 -1.60 18.29 18.46
C ASN A 444 -0.52 17.89 17.44
N SER A 445 0.32 18.84 17.02
CA SER A 445 1.43 18.56 16.09
C SER A 445 2.44 17.52 16.61
N LYS A 446 2.42 17.24 17.93
CA LYS A 446 3.28 16.26 18.58
C LYS A 446 2.62 14.91 18.84
N ILE A 447 1.35 14.74 18.47
CA ILE A 447 0.65 13.45 18.57
C ILE A 447 1.12 12.53 17.45
N ALA A 448 1.16 13.03 16.21
CA ALA A 448 1.55 12.23 15.06
C ALA A 448 3.03 11.79 15.17
N LYS A 449 3.30 10.52 14.90
CA LYS A 449 4.67 9.98 14.84
C LYS A 449 4.76 8.85 13.81
N ARG A 450 5.99 8.43 13.51
CA ARG A 450 6.25 7.21 12.73
C ARG A 450 6.26 5.98 13.66
N ASP A 451 6.06 4.81 13.08
CA ASP A 451 6.20 3.52 13.75
C ASP A 451 5.29 3.36 14.99
N TRP A 452 4.01 3.73 14.87
CA TRP A 452 3.01 3.36 15.87
C TRP A 452 2.90 1.84 15.95
N SER A 453 3.20 1.23 17.11
CA SER A 453 2.95 -0.20 17.32
C SER A 453 1.49 -0.44 17.67
N TRP A 454 0.99 -1.67 17.48
CA TRP A 454 -0.36 -2.01 17.97
C TRP A 454 -0.48 -1.82 19.48
N ARG A 455 0.53 -2.20 20.26
CA ARG A 455 0.53 -2.00 21.72
C ARG A 455 0.28 -0.54 22.11
N GLU A 456 1.05 0.40 21.55
CA GLU A 456 0.87 1.84 21.81
C GLU A 456 -0.52 2.33 21.42
N THR A 457 -1.06 1.91 20.28
CA THR A 457 -2.43 2.27 19.85
C THR A 457 -3.48 1.76 20.83
N HIS A 458 -3.35 0.54 21.36
CA HIS A 458 -4.27 -0.02 22.36
C HIS A 458 -4.15 0.73 23.69
N GLU A 459 -2.93 0.97 24.18
CA GLU A 459 -2.67 1.70 25.41
C GLU A 459 -3.26 3.11 25.35
N LEU A 460 -3.05 3.82 24.24
CA LEU A 460 -3.60 5.14 24.01
C LEU A 460 -5.13 5.12 24.03
N ASN A 461 -5.77 4.22 23.28
CA ASN A 461 -7.23 4.11 23.27
C ASN A 461 -7.81 3.73 24.63
N ALA A 462 -7.10 2.94 25.44
CA ALA A 462 -7.54 2.57 26.80
C ALA A 462 -7.45 3.73 27.80
N LYS A 463 -6.68 4.78 27.51
CA LYS A 463 -6.50 5.95 28.39
C LYS A 463 -7.40 7.14 28.04
N ILE A 464 -7.99 7.15 26.86
CA ILE A 464 -8.95 8.18 26.45
C ILE A 464 -10.30 7.90 27.11
N ASP A 465 -10.90 8.93 27.73
CA ASP A 465 -12.21 8.84 28.37
C ASP A 465 -13.35 8.86 27.33
N TRP A 466 -13.61 7.71 26.71
CA TRP A 466 -14.69 7.59 25.72
C TRP A 466 -16.09 7.70 26.32
N ALA A 467 -16.26 7.38 27.61
CA ALA A 467 -17.54 7.51 28.30
C ALA A 467 -17.91 8.98 28.48
N GLY A 468 -16.96 9.80 28.94
CA GLY A 468 -17.14 11.25 29.06
C GLY A 468 -17.46 11.92 27.72
N PHE A 469 -16.93 11.41 26.58
CA PHE A 469 -17.35 11.88 25.25
C PHE A 469 -18.83 11.59 24.98
N ASN A 470 -19.28 10.35 25.21
CA ASN A 470 -20.66 9.96 24.94
C ASN A 470 -21.68 10.67 25.86
N GLU A 471 -21.28 10.99 27.09
CA GLU A 471 -22.14 11.69 28.07
C GLU A 471 -22.16 13.22 27.87
N GLY A 472 -21.06 13.79 27.38
CA GLY A 472 -20.86 15.24 27.26
C GLY A 472 -21.31 15.86 25.94
N VAL A 473 -21.79 15.03 24.99
CA VAL A 473 -22.12 15.45 23.62
C VAL A 473 -23.62 15.41 23.40
#